data_AF-A0A7R9HHQ1-F1
#
_entry.id   AF-A0A7R9HHQ1-F1
#
_cell.length_a   1.000
_cell.length_b   1.000
_cell.length_c   1.000
_cell.angle_alpha   90.00
_cell.angle_beta   90.00
_cell.angle_gamma   90.00
#
_symmetry.space_group_name_H-M   'P 1'
#
loop_
_entity.id
_entity.type
_entity.pdbx_description
1 polymer ?
#
loop_
_entity_poly.entity_id
_entity_poly.type
_entity_poly.pdbx_seq_one_letter_code
_entity_poly.pdbx_strand_id
1 'polypeptide(L)'
;YNLRLMVFDRKHTQTDVPANVTVTVREIPHEAVINSGSVRVSGLTDEDFIRVWNYRSQTHQKSKADRFRDKLANLLNTERENVDVFSVQLRRKHPPVTDIRFAAHGSPYYKPVRLNGLVLMNREEVNQYTLLTNI
;
A
#
# COMPACT_ATOMS: atom_id res chain seq x y z
N TYR A 1 -9.44 -16.06 -7.34
CA TYR A 1 -10.34 -16.99 -6.60
C TYR A 1 -11.40 -16.15 -5.88
N ASN A 2 -12.65 -16.63 -5.80
CA ASN A 2 -13.73 -15.98 -5.05
C ASN A 2 -13.95 -16.73 -3.74
N LEU A 3 -13.64 -16.07 -2.61
CA LEU A 3 -13.93 -16.59 -1.27
C LEU A 3 -15.25 -15.97 -0.78
N ARG A 4 -16.19 -16.82 -0.34
CA ARG A 4 -17.41 -16.38 0.35
C ARG A 4 -17.19 -16.50 1.86
N LEU A 5 -17.44 -15.42 2.57
CA LEU A 5 -17.35 -15.36 4.03
C LEU A 5 -18.67 -14.81 4.57
N MET A 6 -19.06 -15.29 5.75
CA MET A 6 -20.15 -14.73 6.53
C MET A 6 -19.59 -13.59 7.38
N VAL A 7 -20.15 -12.39 7.24
CA VAL A 7 -19.72 -11.22 8.00
C VAL A 7 -20.86 -10.69 8.87
N PHE A 8 -20.48 -10.05 9.97
CA PHE A 8 -21.43 -9.32 10.81
C PHE A 8 -21.52 -7.87 10.35
N ASP A 9 -22.69 -7.45 9.88
CA ASP A 9 -22.98 -6.07 9.53
C ASP A 9 -23.35 -5.28 10.78
N ARG A 10 -22.44 -4.41 11.23
CA ARG A 10 -22.65 -3.55 12.40
C ARG A 10 -23.68 -2.44 12.18
N LYS A 11 -23.92 -2.02 10.94
CA LYS A 11 -24.86 -0.93 10.62
C LYS A 11 -26.30 -1.42 10.66
N HIS A 12 -26.53 -2.63 10.18
CA HIS A 12 -27.85 -3.25 10.12
C HIS A 12 -28.09 -4.31 11.20
N THR A 13 -27.09 -4.59 12.05
CA THR A 13 -27.14 -5.61 13.12
C THR A 13 -27.45 -7.01 12.57
N GLN A 14 -27.04 -7.28 11.34
CA GLN A 14 -27.29 -8.54 10.64
C GLN A 14 -26.10 -9.48 10.80
N THR A 15 -26.37 -10.71 11.22
CA THR A 15 -25.41 -11.81 11.19
C THR A 15 -25.46 -12.52 9.85
N ASP A 16 -24.37 -13.15 9.45
CA ASP A 16 -24.28 -14.02 8.27
C ASP A 16 -24.57 -13.34 6.91
N VAL A 17 -24.23 -12.06 6.79
CA VAL A 17 -24.33 -11.35 5.51
C VAL A 17 -23.26 -11.92 4.56
N PRO A 18 -23.61 -12.32 3.33
CA PRO A 18 -22.64 -12.84 2.37
C PRO A 18 -21.73 -11.73 1.86
N ALA A 19 -20.42 -11.88 2.07
CA ALA A 19 -19.40 -10.97 1.53
C ALA A 19 -18.59 -11.65 0.43
N ASN A 20 -18.26 -10.88 -0.61
CA ASN A 20 -17.37 -11.30 -1.69
C ASN A 20 -15.94 -10.85 -1.39
N VAL A 21 -14.99 -11.80 -1.37
CA VAL A 21 -13.56 -11.49 -1.35
C VAL A 21 -12.98 -11.77 -2.72
N THR A 22 -12.43 -10.74 -3.34
CA THR A 22 -11.66 -10.84 -4.58
C THR A 22 -10.18 -11.05 -4.23
N VAL A 23 -9.64 -12.22 -4.61
CA VAL A 23 -8.21 -12.49 -4.50
C VAL A 23 -7.56 -12.38 -5.87
N THR A 24 -6.70 -11.38 -6.03
CA THR A 24 -5.90 -11.16 -7.23
C THR A 24 -4.50 -11.74 -7.00
N VAL A 25 -4.13 -12.73 -7.81
CA VAL A 25 -2.76 -13.29 -7.82
C VAL A 25 -1.97 -12.56 -8.89
N ARG A 26 -0.81 -12.03 -8.52
CA ARG A 26 0.13 -11.38 -9.44
C ARG A 26 1.49 -12.03 -9.26
N GLU A 27 2.11 -12.42 -10.36
CA GLU A 27 3.49 -12.90 -10.36
C GLU A 27 4.43 -11.71 -10.13
N ILE A 28 5.47 -11.93 -9.32
CA ILE A 28 6.49 -10.93 -9.04
C ILE A 28 7.82 -11.51 -9.52
N PRO A 29 8.49 -10.88 -10.50
CA PRO A 29 9.77 -11.35 -11.00
C PRO A 29 10.81 -11.44 -9.89
N HIS A 30 11.71 -12.43 -9.96
CA HIS A 30 12.78 -12.60 -8.98
C HIS A 30 13.66 -11.34 -8.85
N GLU A 31 13.94 -10.67 -9.97
CA GLU A 31 14.69 -9.41 -9.99
C GLU A 31 14.01 -8.29 -9.21
N ALA A 32 12.67 -8.24 -9.21
CA ALA A 32 11.90 -7.25 -8.44
C ALA A 32 12.09 -7.46 -6.93
N VAL A 33 12.21 -8.72 -6.50
CA VAL A 33 12.45 -9.08 -5.10
C VAL A 33 13.88 -8.71 -4.70
N ILE A 34 14.88 -9.07 -5.51
CA ILE A 34 16.29 -8.73 -5.27
C ILE A 34 16.49 -7.21 -5.22
N ASN A 35 15.90 -6.50 -6.18
CA ASN A 35 16.07 -5.05 -6.33
C ASN A 35 15.02 -4.23 -5.56
N SER A 36 14.39 -4.82 -4.55
CA SER A 36 13.34 -4.14 -3.80
C SER A 36 13.86 -3.07 -2.87
N GLY A 37 13.09 -1.98 -2.77
CA GLY A 37 13.19 -0.98 -1.73
C GLY A 37 12.30 -1.33 -0.53
N SER A 38 12.60 -0.72 0.61
CA SER A 38 11.80 -0.87 1.82
C SER A 38 11.62 0.45 2.54
N VAL A 39 10.41 0.71 3.03
CA VAL A 39 10.11 1.87 3.86
C VAL A 39 9.37 1.43 5.12
N ARG A 40 9.72 2.05 6.26
CA ARG A 40 9.03 1.88 7.54
C ARG A 40 8.25 3.15 7.86
N VAL A 41 6.95 3.01 8.03
CA VAL A 41 6.05 4.13 8.32
C VAL A 41 5.48 3.96 9.73
N SER A 42 5.60 5.02 10.54
CA SER A 42 4.98 5.08 11.88
C SER A 42 3.63 5.78 11.80
N GLY A 43 2.69 5.41 12.66
CA GLY A 43 1.34 6.00 12.68
C GLY A 43 0.38 5.42 11.63
N LEU A 44 0.78 4.35 10.92
CA LEU A 44 0.00 3.75 9.84
C LEU A 44 -0.16 2.25 10.05
N THR A 45 -1.38 1.73 9.93
CA THR A 45 -1.64 0.29 9.84
C THR A 45 -1.60 -0.21 8.39
N ASP A 46 -1.37 -1.52 8.22
CA ASP A 46 -1.47 -2.17 6.91
C ASP A 46 -2.87 -2.01 6.30
N GLU A 47 -3.93 -2.17 7.09
CA GLU A 47 -5.31 -1.94 6.66
C GLU A 47 -5.52 -0.50 6.17
N ASP A 48 -5.09 0.50 6.95
CA ASP A 48 -5.23 1.91 6.58
C ASP A 48 -4.47 2.26 5.29
N PHE A 49 -3.38 1.52 5.00
CA PHE A 49 -2.56 1.74 3.82
C PHE A 49 -3.25 1.25 2.54
N ILE A 50 -3.88 0.08 2.58
CA ILE A 50 -4.57 -0.51 1.42
C ILE A 50 -6.04 -0.08 1.30
N ARG A 51 -6.64 0.53 2.32
CA ARG A 51 -8.06 0.87 2.34
C ARG A 51 -8.45 1.80 1.18
N VAL A 52 -9.51 1.41 0.47
CA VAL A 52 -10.17 2.21 -0.58
C VAL A 52 -11.51 2.81 -0.16
N TRP A 53 -12.12 2.30 0.92
CA TRP A 53 -13.41 2.80 1.41
C TRP A 53 -13.20 3.86 2.49
N ASN A 54 -13.77 5.06 2.31
CA ASN A 54 -13.78 6.08 3.34
C ASN A 54 -15.08 6.03 4.14
N TYR A 55 -14.98 5.67 5.42
CA TYR A 55 -16.13 5.49 6.31
C TYR A 55 -16.82 6.81 6.69
N ARG A 56 -16.12 7.95 6.65
CA ARG A 56 -16.69 9.27 6.99
C ARG A 56 -17.50 9.82 5.83
N SER A 57 -16.93 9.82 4.63
CA SER A 57 -17.61 10.31 3.43
C SER A 57 -18.52 9.28 2.78
N GLN A 58 -18.45 8.00 3.19
CA GLN A 58 -19.16 6.86 2.59
C GLN A 58 -18.90 6.75 1.08
N THR A 59 -17.65 6.98 0.67
CA THR A 59 -17.25 6.93 -0.75
C THR A 59 -15.99 6.12 -0.98
N HIS A 60 -15.86 5.56 -2.18
CA HIS A 60 -14.60 5.02 -2.67
C HIS A 60 -13.60 6.14 -2.91
N GLN A 61 -12.38 5.95 -2.43
CA GLN A 61 -11.27 6.87 -2.57
C GLN A 61 -10.01 6.10 -2.94
N LYS A 62 -9.07 6.81 -3.59
CA LYS A 62 -7.75 6.29 -3.91
C LYS A 62 -7.00 5.92 -2.63
N SER A 63 -6.55 4.67 -2.52
CA SER A 63 -5.85 4.16 -1.33
C SER A 63 -4.52 4.88 -1.10
N LYS A 64 -3.96 4.77 0.11
CA LYS A 64 -2.62 5.31 0.38
C LYS A 64 -1.56 4.53 -0.40
N ALA A 65 -1.73 3.23 -0.60
CA ALA A 65 -0.90 2.42 -1.46
C ALA A 65 -0.89 2.94 -2.91
N ASP A 66 -2.04 3.35 -3.43
CA ASP A 66 -2.12 3.95 -4.76
C ASP A 66 -1.41 5.29 -4.80
N ARG A 67 -1.65 6.18 -3.84
CA ARG A 67 -0.94 7.48 -3.78
C ARG A 67 0.57 7.30 -3.65
N PHE A 68 1.01 6.31 -2.87
CA PHE A 68 2.41 5.95 -2.73
C PHE A 68 3.03 5.53 -4.06
N ARG A 69 2.32 4.70 -4.85
CA ARG A 69 2.76 4.33 -6.22
C ARG A 69 2.86 5.53 -7.14
N ASP A 70 1.88 6.44 -7.14
CA ASP A 70 1.94 7.67 -7.96
C ASP A 70 3.16 8.51 -7.58
N LYS A 71 3.40 8.68 -6.29
CA LYS A 71 4.50 9.52 -5.81
C LYS A 71 5.84 8.93 -6.20
N LEU A 72 6.03 7.62 -6.04
CA LEU A 72 7.24 6.94 -6.49
C LEU A 72 7.43 7.04 -8.00
N ALA A 73 6.38 6.84 -8.78
CA ALA A 73 6.41 6.98 -10.24
C ALA A 73 6.87 8.39 -10.65
N ASN A 74 6.29 9.42 -10.04
CA ASN A 74 6.67 10.81 -10.27
C ASN A 74 8.13 11.09 -9.87
N LEU A 75 8.57 10.64 -8.68
CA LEU A 75 9.94 10.87 -8.21
C LEU A 75 10.99 10.12 -9.04
N LEU A 76 10.63 8.96 -9.58
CA LEU A 76 11.52 8.13 -10.40
C LEU A 76 11.42 8.46 -11.90
N ASN A 77 10.50 9.34 -12.29
CA ASN A 77 10.14 9.62 -13.68
C ASN A 77 9.89 8.34 -14.49
N THR A 78 9.02 7.47 -13.96
CA THR A 78 8.57 6.23 -14.60
C THR A 78 7.05 6.14 -14.58
N GLU A 79 6.47 5.18 -15.30
CA GLU A 79 5.04 4.90 -15.27
C GLU A 79 4.62 4.26 -13.94
N ARG A 80 3.37 4.49 -13.52
CA ARG A 80 2.81 3.95 -12.28
C ARG A 80 2.75 2.42 -12.30
N GLU A 81 2.55 1.87 -13.49
CA GLU A 81 2.50 0.45 -13.82
C GLU A 81 3.85 -0.20 -13.51
N ASN A 82 4.95 0.56 -13.63
CA ASN A 82 6.30 0.11 -13.33
C ASN A 82 6.68 0.25 -11.85
N VAL A 83 5.70 0.50 -10.96
CA VAL A 83 5.89 0.55 -9.51
C VAL A 83 5.01 -0.50 -8.85
N ASP A 84 5.66 -1.50 -8.26
CA ASP A 84 5.00 -2.60 -7.56
C ASP A 84 5.13 -2.45 -6.05
N VAL A 85 4.01 -2.63 -5.35
CA VAL A 85 3.97 -2.82 -3.90
C VAL A 85 3.51 -4.26 -3.65
N PHE A 86 4.38 -5.07 -3.04
CA PHE A 86 4.15 -6.50 -2.91
C PHE A 86 4.21 -7.03 -1.48
N SER A 87 4.62 -6.20 -0.51
CA SER A 87 4.49 -6.57 0.90
C SER A 87 4.13 -5.35 1.74
N VAL A 88 3.13 -5.51 2.60
CA VAL A 88 2.70 -4.51 3.59
C VAL A 88 2.50 -5.28 4.89
N GLN A 89 3.27 -4.96 5.92
CA GLN A 89 3.29 -5.74 7.16
C GLN A 89 3.24 -4.83 8.38
N LEU A 90 2.17 -4.93 9.17
CA LEU A 90 2.12 -4.31 10.49
C LEU A 90 3.11 -5.00 11.44
N ARG A 91 4.14 -4.27 11.88
CA ARG A 91 5.21 -4.76 12.78
C ARG A 91 4.92 -4.50 14.25
N ARG A 92 4.20 -3.41 14.54
CA ARG A 92 3.77 -3.04 15.90
C ARG A 92 2.39 -2.42 15.82
N LYS A 93 1.50 -2.76 16.75
CA LYS A 93 0.15 -2.18 16.80
C LYS A 93 0.11 -0.80 17.46
N HIS A 94 0.84 -0.59 18.57
CA HIS A 94 0.74 0.63 19.38
C HIS A 94 2.12 1.22 19.76
N PRO A 95 2.48 2.42 19.27
CA PRO A 95 1.87 3.08 18.11
C PRO A 95 2.13 2.26 16.83
N PRO A 96 1.23 2.33 15.83
CA PRO A 96 1.31 1.48 14.66
C PRO A 96 2.58 1.72 13.86
N VAL A 97 3.24 0.66 13.42
CA VAL A 97 4.43 0.71 12.57
C VAL A 97 4.29 -0.34 11.48
N THR A 98 4.33 0.09 10.22
CA THR A 98 4.13 -0.78 9.06
C THR A 98 5.36 -0.73 8.15
N ASP A 99 5.83 -1.91 7.77
CA ASP A 99 6.90 -2.08 6.79
C ASP A 99 6.29 -2.35 5.42
N ILE A 100 6.75 -1.61 4.41
CA ILE A 100 6.29 -1.74 3.02
C ILE A 100 7.49 -2.10 2.16
N ARG A 101 7.35 -3.16 1.35
CA ARG A 101 8.30 -3.51 0.28
C ARG A 101 7.72 -3.23 -1.08
N PHE A 102 8.57 -2.62 -1.91
CA PHE A 102 8.22 -2.18 -3.23
C PHE A 102 9.38 -2.37 -4.20
N ALA A 103 9.08 -2.43 -5.48
CA ALA A 103 10.05 -2.38 -6.56
C ALA A 103 9.59 -1.35 -7.59
N ALA A 104 10.54 -0.80 -8.33
CA ALA A 104 10.22 0.03 -9.48
C ALA A 104 11.24 -0.19 -10.58
N HIS A 105 10.81 0.00 -11.83
CA HIS A 105 11.66 -0.21 -13.00
C HIS A 105 11.49 0.88 -14.06
N GLY A 106 12.53 1.02 -14.88
CA GLY A 106 12.53 1.79 -16.13
C GLY A 106 13.24 1.02 -17.24
N SER A 107 13.27 -0.30 -17.12
CA SER A 107 14.09 -1.25 -17.91
C SER A 107 15.60 -0.97 -17.81
N PRO A 108 16.32 -1.49 -16.77
CA PRO A 108 15.94 -2.56 -15.82
C PRO A 108 15.31 -2.07 -14.49
N TYR A 109 15.12 -2.99 -13.53
CA TYR A 109 14.75 -2.65 -12.15
C TYR A 109 15.77 -1.71 -11.50
N TYR A 110 15.28 -0.72 -10.77
CA TYR A 110 16.14 0.20 -10.04
C TYR A 110 16.78 -0.48 -8.83
N LYS A 111 18.07 -0.23 -8.61
CA LYS A 111 18.81 -0.80 -7.49
C LYS A 111 18.22 -0.34 -6.13
N PRO A 112 18.24 -1.18 -5.08
CA PRO A 112 17.72 -0.84 -3.76
C PRO A 112 18.29 0.46 -3.19
N VAL A 113 19.58 0.73 -3.42
CA VAL A 113 20.24 1.96 -2.95
C VAL A 113 19.58 3.21 -3.51
N ARG A 114 19.20 3.21 -4.80
CA ARG A 114 18.49 4.33 -5.43
C ARG A 114 17.10 4.51 -4.83
N LEU A 115 16.34 3.41 -4.67
CA LEU A 115 14.98 3.44 -4.15
C LEU A 115 14.94 3.93 -2.70
N ASN A 116 15.78 3.35 -1.84
CA ASN A 116 15.86 3.72 -0.43
C ASN A 116 16.38 5.15 -0.27
N GLY A 117 17.41 5.54 -1.02
CA GLY A 117 17.94 6.91 -1.02
C GLY A 117 16.87 7.94 -1.42
N LEU A 118 16.11 7.66 -2.48
CA LEU A 118 15.03 8.53 -2.95
C LEU A 118 13.91 8.68 -1.91
N VAL A 119 13.50 7.59 -1.26
CA VAL A 119 12.50 7.65 -0.18
C VAL A 119 13.03 8.43 1.02
N LEU A 120 14.30 8.27 1.38
CA LEU A 120 14.92 8.99 2.49
C LEU A 120 15.00 10.50 2.21
N MET A 121 15.39 10.89 0.99
CA MET A 121 15.45 12.31 0.58
C MET A 121 14.08 12.98 0.54
N ASN A 122 13.02 12.22 0.25
CA ASN A 122 11.65 12.71 0.14
C ASN A 122 10.78 12.26 1.31
N ARG A 123 11.38 12.01 2.48
CA ARG A 123 10.71 11.37 3.62
C ARG A 123 9.47 12.13 4.07
N GLU A 124 9.55 13.46 4.17
CA GLU A 124 8.40 14.29 4.57
C GLU A 124 7.25 14.17 3.58
N GLU A 125 7.54 14.24 2.28
CA GLU A 125 6.51 14.12 1.25
C GLU A 125 5.90 12.72 1.21
N VAL A 126 6.73 11.67 1.24
CA VAL A 126 6.28 10.27 1.27
C VAL A 126 5.45 9.98 2.52
N ASN A 127 5.86 10.51 3.67
CA ASN A 127 5.10 10.42 4.92
C ASN A 127 3.79 11.18 4.82
N GLN A 128 3.78 12.38 4.24
CA GLN A 128 2.58 13.20 4.07
C GLN A 128 1.50 12.49 3.25
N TYR A 129 1.86 11.83 2.14
CA TYR A 129 0.92 11.02 1.35
C TYR A 129 0.41 9.79 2.09
N THR A 130 1.16 9.34 3.09
CA THR A 130 0.84 8.16 3.88
C THR A 130 0.10 8.51 5.20
N LEU A 131 0.23 9.73 5.71
CA LEU A 131 -0.26 10.11 7.04
C LEU A 131 -1.36 11.20 7.03
N LEU A 132 -1.47 12.05 6.01
CA LEU A 132 -2.34 13.24 6.07
C LEU A 132 -3.79 13.07 5.58
N THR A 133 -4.44 11.93 5.79
CA THR A 133 -5.89 11.80 5.48
C THR A 133 -6.78 11.49 6.67
N ASN A 134 -6.32 11.77 7.89
CA ASN A 134 -7.16 11.73 9.10
C ASN A 134 -7.62 13.13 9.54
N ILE A 135 -8.04 13.98 8.60
CA ILE A 135 -8.79 15.21 8.91
C ILE A 135 -10.15 15.07 8.25
#